data_AF-N9WGF2-F1
#
_entry.id   AF-N9WGF2-F1
#
_cell.length_a   1.000
_cell.length_b   1.000
_cell.length_c   1.000
_cell.angle_alpha   90.00
_cell.angle_beta   90.00
_cell.angle_gamma   90.00
#
_symmetry.space_group_name_H-M   'P 1'
#
loop_
_entity.id
_entity.type
_entity.pdbx_description
1 polymer ?
#
loop_
_entity_poly.entity_id
_entity_poly.type
_entity_poly.pdbx_seq_one_letter_code
_entity_poly.pdbx_strand_id
1 'polypeptide(L)'
;MKEQFLWGSATAAYQCEGAWNEGGRGLTQWDVFSHESDRNLNHVTGDTASDFYHHYEEDIRMLHESNQNSYRFSIAWTRIFPNGYGEINQEGVNFYNRIIDLCLQYHIEPNVTLHHYDLPIELAENGGWLNDKTIDYFVDYARTCFELFGDRVKLWVTINELSFYAHCCFLVGNYPPHHELDFTSYSKVIYNGLLASAKAVTAYRKLKQGGKIGIVHPCGSVESLHDDSDYAQARYNAELYCIRCILDPAVKGEIPQELIVKMKDSGLDTSFIREEDKKILKEGIVDFIGLNFYLRELVKPCMDGVTKMSMNNKGKGSDVMEGTSIHGWFASDNDPWTEKNHWGREVHPKSLYDALTYLDRLYPQVPIYVTENGHALYDELEKGEIHDIERIRIVQGFLDWMLQAKKQGVNVKGYYMWSTMDLYSWVNGYKKRYGLVYIDFDDNCKRIAKDSFYWYKRYIEDYQRRETAVI
;
A
#
# COMPACT_ATOMS: atom_id res chain seq x y z
N MET A 1 -5.50 30.19 -0.35
CA MET A 1 -4.12 29.75 -0.64
C MET A 1 -4.19 28.38 -1.30
N LYS A 2 -3.34 28.10 -2.31
CA LYS A 2 -3.27 26.80 -2.99
C LYS A 2 -2.73 25.77 -1.98
N GLU A 3 -3.37 24.61 -1.82
CA GLU A 3 -2.82 23.52 -0.99
C GLU A 3 -1.43 23.13 -1.55
N GLN A 4 -0.44 22.98 -0.66
CA GLN A 4 0.91 22.59 -1.03
C GLN A 4 0.92 21.12 -1.51
N PHE A 5 1.69 20.82 -2.56
CA PHE A 5 1.89 19.43 -2.99
C PHE A 5 2.79 18.70 -1.99
N LEU A 6 2.40 17.49 -1.59
CA LEU A 6 3.16 16.67 -0.65
C LEU A 6 4.21 15.85 -1.38
N TRP A 7 5.48 16.11 -1.08
CA TRP A 7 6.63 15.32 -1.48
C TRP A 7 7.12 14.54 -0.28
N GLY A 8 7.01 13.21 -0.34
CA GLY A 8 7.38 12.34 0.74
C GLY A 8 7.96 11.02 0.29
N SER A 9 8.16 10.15 1.27
CA SER A 9 8.47 8.74 1.14
C SER A 9 7.68 7.96 2.18
N ALA A 10 7.62 6.65 2.00
CA ALA A 10 6.76 5.78 2.79
C ALA A 10 7.49 4.59 3.39
N THR A 11 6.95 4.10 4.50
CA THR A 11 7.34 2.88 5.21
C THR A 11 6.10 2.12 5.72
N ALA A 12 6.32 0.89 6.19
CA ALA A 12 5.34 0.08 6.90
C ALA A 12 5.95 -0.43 8.20
N ALA A 13 5.17 -0.46 9.28
CA ALA A 13 5.65 -0.73 10.63
C ALA A 13 6.45 -2.04 10.73
N TYR A 14 5.85 -3.18 10.33
CA TYR A 14 6.54 -4.47 10.33
C TYR A 14 7.80 -4.49 9.45
N GLN A 15 7.83 -3.68 8.38
CA GLN A 15 8.93 -3.69 7.42
C GLN A 15 10.13 -2.85 7.88
N CYS A 16 9.95 -1.84 8.74
CA CYS A 16 11.03 -0.93 9.14
C CYS A 16 11.30 -0.85 10.64
N GLU A 17 10.29 -1.04 11.51
CA GLU A 17 10.42 -0.73 12.94
C GLU A 17 11.41 -1.64 13.67
N GLY A 18 11.32 -2.95 13.50
CA GLY A 18 12.01 -3.89 14.37
C GLY A 18 11.44 -3.88 15.79
N ALA A 19 12.29 -4.11 16.79
CA ALA A 19 11.92 -4.08 18.21
C ALA A 19 10.63 -4.89 18.47
N TRP A 20 10.57 -6.09 17.89
CA TRP A 20 9.33 -6.87 17.78
C TRP A 20 8.76 -7.30 19.14
N ASN A 21 9.61 -7.45 20.15
CA ASN A 21 9.21 -7.86 21.51
C ASN A 21 9.47 -6.77 22.56
N GLU A 22 9.65 -5.52 22.15
CA GLU A 22 9.96 -4.40 23.04
C GLU A 22 8.77 -3.51 23.33
N GLY A 23 8.85 -2.76 24.43
CA GLY A 23 7.85 -1.75 24.80
C GLY A 23 6.44 -2.30 24.98
N GLY A 24 6.28 -3.58 25.31
CA GLY A 24 4.97 -4.23 25.49
C GLY A 24 4.20 -4.52 24.19
N ARG A 25 4.87 -4.46 23.02
CA ARG A 25 4.27 -4.84 21.74
C ARG A 25 3.81 -6.31 21.77
N GLY A 26 2.59 -6.57 21.32
CA GLY A 26 2.10 -7.94 21.11
C GLY A 26 2.53 -8.55 19.78
N LEU A 27 2.33 -9.86 19.63
CA LEU A 27 2.68 -10.57 18.40
C LEU A 27 1.69 -10.29 17.28
N THR A 28 2.22 -10.21 16.06
CA THR A 28 1.47 -10.20 14.82
C THR A 28 1.52 -11.59 14.18
N GLN A 29 0.60 -11.84 13.24
CA GLN A 29 0.68 -13.03 12.38
C GLN A 29 2.01 -13.14 11.60
N TRP A 30 2.68 -12.02 11.32
CA TRP A 30 3.97 -12.01 10.62
C TRP A 30 5.13 -12.41 11.50
N ASP A 31 5.10 -12.04 12.79
CA ASP A 31 6.07 -12.52 13.77
C ASP A 31 6.04 -14.05 13.82
N VAL A 32 4.85 -14.64 13.98
CA VAL A 32 4.68 -16.10 14.00
C VAL A 32 5.09 -16.74 12.67
N PHE A 33 4.57 -16.21 11.55
CA PHE A 33 4.88 -16.74 10.22
C PHE A 33 6.38 -16.77 9.92
N SER A 34 7.09 -15.67 10.18
CA SER A 34 8.50 -15.56 9.81
C SER A 34 9.40 -16.46 10.65
N HIS A 35 9.02 -16.77 11.90
CA HIS A 35 9.77 -17.67 12.78
C HIS A 35 9.45 -19.15 12.57
N GLU A 36 8.19 -19.49 12.28
CA GLU A 36 7.72 -20.88 12.38
C GLU A 36 7.36 -21.52 11.04
N SER A 37 7.09 -20.73 9.99
CA SER A 37 6.57 -21.26 8.73
C SER A 37 7.70 -21.68 7.77
N ASP A 38 7.62 -22.92 7.27
CA ASP A 38 8.46 -23.41 6.17
C ASP A 38 8.24 -22.62 4.85
N ARG A 39 7.16 -21.82 4.76
CA ARG A 39 6.90 -20.93 3.63
C ARG A 39 7.70 -19.63 3.71
N ASN A 40 8.36 -19.31 4.82
CA ASN A 40 9.38 -18.27 4.87
C ASN A 40 10.68 -18.77 4.22
N LEU A 41 10.72 -18.72 2.88
CA LEU A 41 11.77 -19.34 2.06
C LEU A 41 13.19 -18.85 2.34
N ASN A 42 13.33 -17.63 2.88
CA ASN A 42 14.64 -17.03 3.14
C ASN A 42 15.05 -17.12 4.62
N HIS A 43 14.17 -17.62 5.50
CA HIS A 43 14.38 -17.69 6.95
C HIS A 43 14.85 -16.37 7.57
N VAL A 44 14.31 -15.27 7.04
CA VAL A 44 14.55 -13.89 7.49
C VAL A 44 13.32 -13.37 8.20
N THR A 45 13.51 -12.65 9.30
CA THR A 45 12.43 -12.10 10.11
C THR A 45 12.44 -10.57 10.09
N GLY A 46 11.33 -9.97 10.52
CA GLY A 46 11.20 -8.52 10.73
C GLY A 46 11.66 -8.05 12.12
N ASP A 47 12.35 -8.90 12.89
CA ASP A 47 12.69 -8.65 14.31
C ASP A 47 13.47 -7.36 14.53
N THR A 48 14.46 -7.14 13.67
CA THR A 48 15.26 -5.91 13.61
C THR A 48 14.78 -5.02 12.48
N ALA A 49 14.42 -5.58 11.33
CA ALA A 49 14.02 -4.80 10.15
C ALA A 49 15.08 -3.73 9.81
N SER A 50 14.68 -2.46 9.71
CA SER A 50 15.59 -1.31 9.54
C SER A 50 16.00 -0.69 10.88
N ASP A 51 15.54 -1.25 12.00
CA ASP A 51 15.67 -0.72 13.35
C ASP A 51 15.16 0.72 13.52
N PHE A 52 14.09 1.07 12.79
CA PHE A 52 13.49 2.40 12.86
C PHE A 52 12.97 2.73 14.27
N TYR A 53 12.59 1.72 15.07
CA TYR A 53 12.13 1.94 16.44
C TYR A 53 13.17 2.68 17.30
N HIS A 54 14.45 2.35 17.13
CA HIS A 54 15.55 2.98 17.87
C HIS A 54 16.19 4.17 17.13
N HIS A 55 16.04 4.26 15.81
CA HIS A 55 16.71 5.24 14.96
C HIS A 55 15.77 6.25 14.28
N TYR A 56 14.50 6.32 14.69
CA TYR A 56 13.51 7.22 14.07
C TYR A 56 13.97 8.69 14.00
N GLU A 57 14.77 9.15 14.96
CA GLU A 57 15.29 10.52 14.96
C GLU A 57 16.23 10.81 13.78
N GLU A 58 17.12 9.87 13.48
CA GLU A 58 18.03 9.96 12.34
C GLU A 58 17.25 9.90 11.03
N ASP A 59 16.32 8.95 10.92
CA ASP A 59 15.55 8.73 9.70
C ASP A 59 14.63 9.93 9.39
N ILE A 60 13.98 10.52 10.39
CA ILE A 60 13.13 11.72 10.20
C ILE A 60 13.98 12.96 9.89
N ARG A 61 15.17 13.10 10.50
CA ARG A 61 16.12 14.16 10.10
C ARG A 61 16.52 14.01 8.63
N MET A 62 16.77 12.80 8.14
CA MET A 62 17.13 12.56 6.73
C MET A 62 15.98 12.90 5.76
N LEU A 63 14.72 12.70 6.15
CA LEU A 63 13.56 13.19 5.39
C LEU A 63 13.61 14.71 5.23
N HIS A 64 13.85 15.43 6.33
CA HIS A 64 13.99 16.88 6.31
C HIS A 64 15.18 17.33 5.44
N GLU A 65 16.34 16.68 5.58
CA GLU A 65 17.56 16.99 4.81
C GLU A 65 17.41 16.75 3.30
N SER A 66 16.44 15.93 2.89
CA SER A 66 16.06 15.68 1.49
C SER A 66 14.89 16.54 1.01
N ASN A 67 14.52 17.60 1.74
CA ASN A 67 13.44 18.54 1.42
C ASN A 67 12.04 17.92 1.32
N GLN A 68 11.85 16.75 1.89
CA GLN A 68 10.53 16.13 1.98
C GLN A 68 9.68 16.92 2.99
N ASN A 69 8.40 17.08 2.69
CA ASN A 69 7.44 17.80 3.52
C ASN A 69 6.31 16.91 4.01
N SER A 70 6.38 15.60 3.77
CA SER A 70 5.43 14.64 4.30
C SER A 70 6.07 13.26 4.47
N TYR A 71 5.64 12.53 5.49
CA TYR A 71 6.08 11.16 5.77
C TYR A 71 4.86 10.27 5.95
N ARG A 72 4.80 9.20 5.15
CA ARG A 72 3.77 8.18 5.28
C ARG A 72 4.32 6.98 6.05
N PHE A 73 3.67 6.62 7.15
CA PHE A 73 4.02 5.43 7.94
C PHE A 73 2.76 4.74 8.44
N SER A 74 2.87 3.47 8.81
CA SER A 74 1.78 2.76 9.49
C SER A 74 2.00 2.68 10.99
N ILE A 75 0.91 2.64 11.75
CA ILE A 75 0.93 2.28 13.16
C ILE A 75 0.80 0.76 13.25
N ALA A 76 1.70 0.11 13.98
CA ALA A 76 1.54 -1.29 14.36
C ALA A 76 0.42 -1.40 15.38
N TRP A 77 -0.69 -2.04 14.99
CA TRP A 77 -1.85 -2.25 15.87
C TRP A 77 -1.42 -2.88 17.20
N THR A 78 -0.51 -3.86 17.16
CA THR A 78 0.00 -4.56 18.34
C THR A 78 0.83 -3.70 19.30
N ARG A 79 1.29 -2.52 18.89
CA ARG A 79 1.88 -1.55 19.82
C ARG A 79 0.84 -0.75 20.58
N ILE A 80 -0.35 -0.53 20.01
CA ILE A 80 -1.45 0.17 20.68
C ILE A 80 -2.28 -0.80 21.52
N PHE A 81 -2.68 -1.93 20.93
CA PHE A 81 -3.40 -3.02 21.59
C PHE A 81 -2.64 -4.32 21.36
N PRO A 82 -1.85 -4.81 22.33
CA PRO A 82 -1.03 -6.02 22.17
C PRO A 82 -1.82 -7.26 21.70
N ASN A 83 -3.03 -7.43 22.22
CA ASN A 83 -3.92 -8.54 21.83
C ASN A 83 -4.90 -8.16 20.70
N GLY A 84 -4.73 -6.99 20.08
CA GLY A 84 -5.64 -6.40 19.09
C GLY A 84 -6.88 -5.71 19.68
N TYR A 85 -7.18 -5.91 20.95
CA TYR A 85 -8.24 -5.23 21.69
C TYR A 85 -7.91 -5.19 23.19
N GLY A 86 -8.75 -4.51 23.98
CA GLY A 86 -8.64 -4.49 25.43
C GLY A 86 -7.83 -3.30 25.94
N GLU A 87 -6.78 -3.55 26.71
CA GLU A 87 -5.99 -2.49 27.34
C GLU A 87 -5.01 -1.85 26.35
N ILE A 88 -4.92 -0.52 26.41
CA ILE A 88 -3.98 0.26 25.63
C ILE A 88 -2.58 0.10 26.23
N ASN A 89 -1.59 -0.15 25.38
CA ASN A 89 -0.19 -0.10 25.76
C ASN A 89 0.37 1.33 25.61
N GLN A 90 0.60 2.00 26.74
CA GLN A 90 1.04 3.38 26.77
C GLN A 90 2.43 3.59 26.14
N GLU A 91 3.33 2.60 26.18
CA GLU A 91 4.66 2.79 25.56
C GLU A 91 4.57 2.83 24.04
N GLY A 92 3.71 2.01 23.42
CA GLY A 92 3.43 2.12 21.99
C GLY A 92 2.81 3.47 21.61
N VAL A 93 1.92 4.00 22.44
CA VAL A 93 1.36 5.36 22.27
C VAL A 93 2.48 6.42 22.35
N ASN A 94 3.39 6.30 23.32
CA ASN A 94 4.51 7.23 23.47
C ASN A 94 5.44 7.19 22.25
N PHE A 95 5.72 6.01 21.70
CA PHE A 95 6.54 5.85 20.51
C PHE A 95 5.99 6.62 19.30
N TYR A 96 4.70 6.45 18.98
CA TYR A 96 4.11 7.19 17.85
C TYR A 96 3.94 8.68 18.12
N ASN A 97 3.74 9.09 19.39
CA ASN A 97 3.81 10.51 19.74
C ASN A 97 5.18 11.10 19.42
N ARG A 98 6.29 10.43 19.78
CA ARG A 98 7.66 10.90 19.47
C ARG A 98 7.88 11.06 17.96
N ILE A 99 7.41 10.10 17.16
CA ILE A 99 7.50 10.17 15.68
C ILE A 99 6.71 11.36 15.14
N ILE A 100 5.45 11.52 15.55
CA ILE A 100 4.55 12.57 15.07
C ILE A 100 5.10 13.95 15.46
N ASP A 101 5.52 14.11 16.71
CA ASP A 101 6.06 15.38 17.23
C ASP A 101 7.34 15.76 16.47
N LEU A 102 8.23 14.79 16.21
CA LEU A 102 9.45 15.05 15.47
C LEU A 102 9.20 15.39 14.00
N CYS A 103 8.25 14.70 13.34
CA CYS A 103 7.82 15.08 11.99
C CYS A 103 7.37 16.54 11.95
N LEU A 104 6.49 16.94 12.87
CA LEU A 104 5.97 18.31 12.92
C LEU A 104 7.04 19.34 13.27
N GLN A 105 8.01 19.00 14.13
CA GLN A 105 9.17 19.85 14.42
C GLN A 105 9.98 20.16 13.15
N TYR A 106 10.07 19.22 12.22
CA TYR A 106 10.73 19.40 10.92
C TYR A 106 9.81 19.88 9.79
N HIS A 107 8.57 20.26 10.11
CA HIS A 107 7.53 20.66 9.14
C HIS A 107 7.20 19.56 8.11
N ILE A 108 7.23 18.31 8.55
CA ILE A 108 6.85 17.13 7.79
C ILE A 108 5.43 16.74 8.19
N GLU A 109 4.49 16.78 7.25
CA GLU A 109 3.09 16.38 7.47
C GLU A 109 3.00 14.84 7.61
N PRO A 110 2.50 14.30 8.75
CA PRO A 110 2.29 12.88 8.92
C PRO A 110 1.10 12.38 8.09
N ASN A 111 1.32 11.35 7.28
CA ASN A 111 0.28 10.57 6.62
C ASN A 111 0.20 9.17 7.26
N VAL A 112 -0.76 8.98 8.16
CA VAL A 112 -0.78 7.82 9.06
C VAL A 112 -1.70 6.74 8.54
N THR A 113 -1.13 5.55 8.30
CA THR A 113 -1.85 4.34 7.88
C THR A 113 -2.20 3.47 9.09
N LEU A 114 -3.47 3.14 9.29
CA LEU A 114 -3.91 2.37 10.46
C LEU A 114 -3.59 0.88 10.34
N HIS A 115 -3.70 0.29 9.15
CA HIS A 115 -3.42 -1.14 8.95
C HIS A 115 -2.57 -1.40 7.71
N HIS A 116 -1.43 -2.07 7.90
CA HIS A 116 -0.54 -2.51 6.84
C HIS A 116 -0.11 -3.97 7.05
N TYR A 117 -1.08 -4.88 6.90
CA TYR A 117 -0.95 -6.36 6.88
C TYR A 117 -0.57 -7.02 8.21
N ASP A 118 -0.21 -6.23 9.22
CA ASP A 118 0.35 -6.63 10.50
C ASP A 118 -0.73 -6.90 11.56
N LEU A 119 -1.67 -7.77 11.22
CA LEU A 119 -2.77 -8.14 12.11
C LEU A 119 -2.24 -8.78 13.41
N PRO A 120 -2.72 -8.37 14.60
CA PRO A 120 -2.44 -9.04 15.87
C PRO A 120 -2.75 -10.54 15.81
N ILE A 121 -1.88 -11.38 16.39
CA ILE A 121 -1.99 -12.84 16.28
C ILE A 121 -3.32 -13.37 16.82
N GLU A 122 -3.79 -12.83 17.94
CA GLU A 122 -5.07 -13.18 18.56
C GLU A 122 -6.24 -13.00 17.59
N LEU A 123 -6.21 -11.94 16.79
CA LEU A 123 -7.24 -11.72 15.76
C LEU A 123 -7.07 -12.68 14.60
N ALA A 124 -5.84 -12.90 14.14
CA ALA A 124 -5.54 -13.79 13.02
C ALA A 124 -5.97 -15.25 13.31
N GLU A 125 -5.65 -15.78 14.48
CA GLU A 125 -6.02 -17.14 14.91
C GLU A 125 -7.53 -17.31 15.08
N ASN A 126 -8.24 -16.22 15.42
CA ASN A 126 -9.71 -16.21 15.50
C ASN A 126 -10.38 -15.91 14.15
N GLY A 127 -9.71 -16.21 13.03
CA GLY A 127 -10.24 -16.09 11.67
C GLY A 127 -9.95 -14.75 10.98
N GLY A 128 -9.20 -13.86 11.62
CA GLY A 128 -8.78 -12.57 11.08
C GLY A 128 -9.94 -11.79 10.48
N TRP A 129 -9.77 -11.35 9.23
CA TRP A 129 -10.79 -10.56 8.53
C TRP A 129 -12.04 -11.35 8.10
N LEU A 130 -12.03 -12.69 8.18
CA LEU A 130 -13.23 -13.50 7.95
C LEU A 130 -14.20 -13.49 9.15
N ASN A 131 -13.70 -13.09 10.32
CA ASN A 131 -14.48 -12.93 11.53
C ASN A 131 -15.00 -11.48 11.63
N ASP A 132 -16.31 -11.34 11.66
CA ASP A 132 -16.98 -10.03 11.68
C ASP A 132 -16.61 -9.21 12.94
N LYS A 133 -16.19 -9.86 14.04
CA LYS A 133 -15.72 -9.14 15.24
C LYS A 133 -14.45 -8.31 14.98
N THR A 134 -13.59 -8.73 14.05
CA THR A 134 -12.39 -7.98 13.66
C THR A 134 -12.74 -6.59 13.13
N ILE A 135 -13.92 -6.44 12.51
CA ILE A 135 -14.42 -5.14 12.05
C ILE A 135 -14.57 -4.19 13.24
N ASP A 136 -15.21 -4.64 14.32
CA ASP A 136 -15.48 -3.79 15.48
C ASP A 136 -14.19 -3.51 16.26
N TYR A 137 -13.29 -4.49 16.40
CA TYR A 137 -11.97 -4.26 17.00
C TYR A 137 -11.14 -3.25 16.20
N PHE A 138 -11.15 -3.32 14.87
CA PHE A 138 -10.46 -2.35 14.02
C PHE A 138 -11.03 -0.94 14.19
N VAL A 139 -12.35 -0.81 14.29
CA VAL A 139 -13.02 0.49 14.49
C VAL A 139 -12.69 1.09 15.85
N ASP A 140 -12.63 0.27 16.91
CA ASP A 140 -12.21 0.70 18.23
C ASP A 140 -10.75 1.15 18.24
N TYR A 141 -9.86 0.36 17.62
CA TYR A 141 -8.46 0.72 17.44
C TYR A 141 -8.28 2.03 16.67
N ALA A 142 -8.94 2.17 15.51
CA ALA A 142 -8.91 3.37 14.70
C ALA A 142 -9.39 4.60 15.48
N ARG A 143 -10.53 4.48 16.20
CA ARG A 143 -11.05 5.54 17.05
C ARG A 143 -10.04 5.96 18.11
N THR A 144 -9.42 5.01 18.79
CA THR A 144 -8.37 5.29 19.78
C THR A 144 -7.19 6.03 19.15
N CYS A 145 -6.70 5.62 17.98
CA CYS A 145 -5.65 6.36 17.28
C CYS A 145 -6.07 7.79 16.91
N PHE A 146 -7.31 8.01 16.46
CA PHE A 146 -7.81 9.36 16.17
C PHE A 146 -7.89 10.22 17.43
N GLU A 147 -8.33 9.67 18.56
CA GLU A 147 -8.41 10.38 19.83
C GLU A 147 -7.03 10.74 20.38
N LEU A 148 -6.04 9.85 20.22
CA LEU A 148 -4.68 10.05 20.72
C LEU A 148 -3.84 11.01 19.85
N PHE A 149 -4.03 10.96 18.52
CA PHE A 149 -3.11 11.59 17.57
C PHE A 149 -3.78 12.60 16.63
N GLY A 150 -5.11 12.62 16.55
CA GLY A 150 -5.86 13.41 15.56
C GLY A 150 -5.88 14.92 15.84
N ASP A 151 -5.38 15.37 16.99
CA ASP A 151 -5.07 16.78 17.23
C ASP A 151 -3.97 17.28 16.27
N ARG A 152 -2.98 16.43 15.99
CA ARG A 152 -1.79 16.69 15.16
C ARG A 152 -1.84 16.07 13.77
N VAL A 153 -2.37 14.86 13.62
CA VAL A 153 -2.43 14.13 12.34
C VAL A 153 -3.67 14.51 11.54
N LYS A 154 -3.48 15.05 10.33
CA LYS A 154 -4.57 15.49 9.44
C LYS A 154 -4.72 14.68 8.16
N LEU A 155 -3.85 13.72 7.90
CA LEU A 155 -3.97 12.80 6.78
C LEU A 155 -3.95 11.35 7.30
N TRP A 156 -5.09 10.67 7.17
CA TRP A 156 -5.29 9.31 7.66
C TRP A 156 -5.57 8.35 6.51
N VAL A 157 -5.05 7.13 6.60
CA VAL A 157 -5.40 6.00 5.73
C VAL A 157 -5.96 4.88 6.61
N THR A 158 -7.12 4.33 6.24
CA THR A 158 -7.71 3.19 6.95
C THR A 158 -6.90 1.92 6.69
N ILE A 159 -7.00 1.35 5.50
CA ILE A 159 -6.37 0.08 5.15
C ILE A 159 -5.48 0.29 3.92
N ASN A 160 -4.23 -0.16 4.02
CA ASN A 160 -3.35 -0.26 2.87
C ASN A 160 -3.66 -1.53 2.05
N GLU A 161 -3.88 -1.38 0.76
CA GLU A 161 -3.81 -2.46 -0.23
C GLU A 161 -4.63 -3.71 0.13
N LEU A 162 -5.88 -3.51 0.58
CA LEU A 162 -6.78 -4.58 1.05
C LEU A 162 -6.89 -5.75 0.06
N SER A 163 -6.99 -5.43 -1.23
CA SER A 163 -7.08 -6.42 -2.32
C SER A 163 -5.80 -7.25 -2.46
N PHE A 164 -4.62 -6.63 -2.40
CA PHE A 164 -3.34 -7.34 -2.52
C PHE A 164 -3.06 -8.20 -1.29
N TYR A 165 -3.35 -7.69 -0.10
CA TYR A 165 -3.31 -8.48 1.14
C TYR A 165 -4.18 -9.74 1.01
N ALA A 166 -5.46 -9.57 0.70
CA ALA A 166 -6.39 -10.69 0.55
C ALA A 166 -5.96 -11.65 -0.57
N HIS A 167 -5.44 -11.13 -1.68
CA HIS A 167 -4.93 -11.94 -2.80
C HIS A 167 -3.77 -12.84 -2.35
N CYS A 168 -2.79 -12.30 -1.64
CA CYS A 168 -1.66 -13.07 -1.12
C CYS A 168 -2.07 -14.10 -0.05
N CYS A 169 -3.06 -13.76 0.78
CA CYS A 169 -3.57 -14.63 1.84
C CYS A 169 -4.45 -15.79 1.34
N PHE A 170 -5.30 -15.54 0.33
CA PHE A 170 -6.39 -16.46 -0.06
C PHE A 170 -6.35 -16.98 -1.49
N LEU A 171 -5.65 -16.31 -2.40
CA LEU A 171 -5.62 -16.70 -3.80
C LEU A 171 -4.26 -17.29 -4.20
N VAL A 172 -3.16 -16.65 -3.77
CA VAL A 172 -1.78 -17.15 -3.97
C VAL A 172 -1.32 -18.07 -2.85
N GLY A 173 -1.71 -17.78 -1.60
CA GLY A 173 -1.31 -18.56 -0.42
C GLY A 173 0.13 -18.35 0.04
N ASN A 174 0.83 -17.31 -0.46
CA ASN A 174 2.18 -16.99 0.00
C ASN A 174 2.18 -16.23 1.34
N TYR A 175 1.06 -15.62 1.75
CA TYR A 175 0.88 -14.99 3.06
C TYR A 175 -0.04 -15.84 3.95
N PRO A 176 0.08 -15.78 5.29
CA PRO A 176 -0.88 -16.41 6.20
C PRO A 176 -2.31 -15.93 5.92
N PRO A 177 -3.34 -16.79 5.94
CA PRO A 177 -3.36 -18.17 6.40
C PRO A 177 -3.12 -19.21 5.29
N HIS A 178 -2.51 -18.82 4.16
CA HIS A 178 -2.00 -19.75 3.15
C HIS A 178 -3.04 -20.50 2.31
N HIS A 179 -4.23 -19.90 2.13
CA HIS A 179 -5.24 -20.47 1.25
C HIS A 179 -4.88 -20.21 -0.23
N GLU A 180 -5.28 -21.13 -1.09
CA GLU A 180 -5.01 -21.07 -2.54
C GLU A 180 -6.33 -21.15 -3.30
N LEU A 181 -6.53 -20.22 -4.24
CA LEU A 181 -7.75 -20.11 -5.06
C LEU A 181 -9.08 -20.07 -4.26
N ASP A 182 -9.05 -19.59 -3.01
CA ASP A 182 -10.22 -19.43 -2.16
C ASP A 182 -10.90 -18.07 -2.39
N PHE A 183 -11.63 -17.98 -3.50
CA PHE A 183 -12.34 -16.76 -3.90
C PHE A 183 -13.46 -16.36 -2.94
N THR A 184 -14.07 -17.31 -2.25
CA THR A 184 -15.11 -17.02 -1.26
C THR A 184 -14.52 -16.27 -0.07
N SER A 185 -13.43 -16.78 0.51
CA SER A 185 -12.75 -16.10 1.62
C SER A 185 -12.13 -14.78 1.19
N TYR A 186 -11.48 -14.73 0.02
CA TYR A 186 -10.97 -13.49 -0.57
C TYR A 186 -12.04 -12.40 -0.63
N SER A 187 -13.21 -12.74 -1.19
CA SER A 187 -14.30 -11.79 -1.38
C SER A 187 -14.92 -11.35 -0.05
N LYS A 188 -15.05 -12.27 0.91
CA LYS A 188 -15.53 -11.94 2.26
C LYS A 188 -14.57 -11.04 3.02
N VAL A 189 -13.25 -11.24 2.90
CA VAL A 189 -12.24 -10.35 3.50
C VAL A 189 -12.30 -8.96 2.91
N ILE A 190 -12.43 -8.84 1.59
CA ILE A 190 -12.63 -7.54 0.94
C ILE A 190 -13.87 -6.84 1.49
N TYR A 191 -14.99 -7.56 1.55
CA TYR A 191 -16.25 -7.02 2.07
C TYR A 191 -16.13 -6.54 3.51
N ASN A 192 -15.59 -7.37 4.40
CA ASN A 192 -15.41 -7.03 5.81
C ASN A 192 -14.43 -5.86 6.01
N GLY A 193 -13.32 -5.83 5.25
CA GLY A 193 -12.38 -4.72 5.27
C GLY A 193 -12.98 -3.39 4.79
N LEU A 194 -13.84 -3.41 3.76
CA LEU A 194 -14.56 -2.23 3.29
C LEU A 194 -15.55 -1.71 4.33
N LEU A 195 -16.28 -2.60 5.02
CA LEU A 195 -17.15 -2.21 6.14
C LEU A 195 -16.35 -1.62 7.30
N ALA A 196 -15.20 -2.21 7.64
CA ALA A 196 -14.31 -1.71 8.68
C ALA A 196 -13.78 -0.32 8.34
N SER A 197 -13.33 -0.11 7.09
CA SER A 197 -12.93 1.20 6.59
C SER A 197 -14.08 2.21 6.69
N ALA A 198 -15.28 1.89 6.19
CA ALA A 198 -16.42 2.79 6.20
C ALA A 198 -16.87 3.18 7.63
N LYS A 199 -16.88 2.22 8.56
CA LYS A 199 -17.15 2.47 9.98
C LYS A 199 -16.06 3.36 10.60
N ALA A 200 -14.78 3.13 10.30
CA ALA A 200 -13.67 3.95 10.80
C ALA A 200 -13.74 5.40 10.26
N VAL A 201 -14.05 5.59 8.98
CA VAL A 201 -14.31 6.92 8.39
C VAL A 201 -15.46 7.63 9.12
N THR A 202 -16.56 6.91 9.38
CA THR A 202 -17.70 7.45 10.13
C THR A 202 -17.31 7.84 11.55
N ALA A 203 -16.47 7.04 12.23
CA ALA A 203 -15.94 7.35 13.55
C ALA A 203 -15.07 8.61 13.52
N TYR A 204 -14.15 8.73 12.56
CA TYR A 204 -13.30 9.91 12.38
C TYR A 204 -14.12 11.19 12.19
N ARG A 205 -15.13 11.15 11.31
CA ARG A 205 -16.02 12.29 11.03
C ARG A 205 -16.76 12.80 12.26
N LYS A 206 -17.16 11.91 13.17
CA LYS A 206 -17.82 12.28 14.44
C LYS A 206 -16.92 13.10 15.37
N LEU A 207 -15.61 12.87 15.33
CA LEU A 207 -14.63 13.59 16.14
C LEU A 207 -14.35 15.02 15.64
N LYS A 208 -14.70 15.34 14.39
CA LYS A 208 -14.58 16.69 13.80
C LYS A 208 -13.18 17.30 13.92
N GLN A 209 -12.14 16.49 13.71
CA GLN A 209 -10.73 16.88 13.91
C GLN A 209 -10.10 17.65 12.73
N GLY A 210 -10.85 17.87 11.65
CA GLY A 210 -10.47 18.77 10.55
C GLY A 210 -9.42 18.21 9.56
N GLY A 211 -9.11 16.92 9.60
CA GLY A 211 -8.28 16.26 8.59
C GLY A 211 -9.10 15.52 7.53
N LYS A 212 -8.40 14.73 6.70
CA LYS A 212 -8.95 13.90 5.62
C LYS A 212 -8.60 12.45 5.88
N ILE A 213 -9.50 11.54 5.51
CA ILE A 213 -9.30 10.09 5.65
C ILE A 213 -9.53 9.37 4.32
N GLY A 214 -8.59 8.49 3.97
CA GLY A 214 -8.53 7.78 2.69
C GLY A 214 -8.42 6.27 2.83
N ILE A 215 -8.47 5.59 1.69
CA ILE A 215 -8.08 4.18 1.53
C ILE A 215 -6.97 4.11 0.49
N VAL A 216 -6.04 3.17 0.63
CA VAL A 216 -4.97 2.96 -0.34
C VAL A 216 -5.20 1.68 -1.13
N HIS A 217 -5.07 1.76 -2.46
CA HIS A 217 -5.31 0.63 -3.37
C HIS A 217 -4.13 0.45 -4.37
N PRO A 218 -3.74 -0.80 -4.73
CA PRO A 218 -2.55 -1.09 -5.52
C PRO A 218 -2.74 -1.13 -7.04
N CYS A 219 -3.93 -0.78 -7.55
CA CYS A 219 -4.23 -0.86 -8.97
C CYS A 219 -4.98 0.39 -9.44
N GLY A 220 -4.45 1.08 -10.45
CA GLY A 220 -5.05 2.29 -11.01
C GLY A 220 -5.38 2.22 -12.50
N SER A 221 -4.92 1.18 -13.22
CA SER A 221 -5.12 1.05 -14.67
C SER A 221 -5.22 -0.41 -15.11
N VAL A 222 -6.18 -0.68 -15.99
CA VAL A 222 -6.31 -1.94 -16.75
C VAL A 222 -6.21 -1.63 -18.24
N GLU A 223 -5.33 -2.34 -18.94
CA GLU A 223 -5.00 -2.11 -20.35
C GLU A 223 -5.03 -3.44 -21.15
N SER A 224 -5.06 -3.35 -22.47
CA SER A 224 -4.97 -4.49 -23.39
C SER A 224 -4.08 -4.15 -24.58
N LEU A 225 -3.47 -5.17 -25.19
CA LEU A 225 -2.69 -5.03 -26.43
C LEU A 225 -3.56 -4.96 -27.70
N HIS A 226 -4.85 -5.24 -27.55
CA HIS A 226 -5.82 -5.29 -28.63
C HIS A 226 -7.11 -4.54 -28.24
N ASP A 227 -7.84 -4.05 -29.24
CA ASP A 227 -9.05 -3.22 -29.08
C ASP A 227 -10.34 -3.91 -29.58
N ASP A 228 -10.30 -5.21 -29.87
CA ASP A 228 -11.49 -5.97 -30.26
C ASP A 228 -12.45 -6.22 -29.07
N SER A 229 -13.64 -6.74 -29.39
CA SER A 229 -14.72 -6.93 -28.41
C SER A 229 -14.34 -7.86 -27.26
N ASP A 230 -13.54 -8.89 -27.53
CA ASP A 230 -13.20 -9.89 -26.52
C ASP A 230 -12.20 -9.29 -25.52
N TYR A 231 -11.21 -8.55 -26.01
CA TYR A 231 -10.29 -7.81 -25.15
C TYR A 231 -10.98 -6.67 -24.40
N ALA A 232 -11.93 -5.96 -25.02
CA ALA A 232 -12.73 -4.95 -24.32
C ALA A 232 -13.55 -5.56 -23.16
N GLN A 233 -14.14 -6.74 -23.36
CA GLN A 233 -14.85 -7.45 -22.31
C GLN A 233 -13.93 -7.97 -21.20
N ALA A 234 -12.74 -8.47 -21.56
CA ALA A 234 -11.71 -8.89 -20.59
C ALA A 234 -11.25 -7.71 -19.74
N ARG A 235 -10.96 -6.54 -20.36
CA ARG A 235 -10.65 -5.30 -19.65
C ARG A 235 -11.75 -4.90 -18.69
N TYR A 236 -13.00 -4.89 -19.13
CA TYR A 236 -14.12 -4.52 -18.25
C TYR A 236 -14.25 -5.47 -17.03
N ASN A 237 -14.07 -6.77 -17.24
CA ASN A 237 -14.09 -7.75 -16.14
C ASN A 237 -12.92 -7.53 -15.17
N ALA A 238 -11.72 -7.24 -15.70
CA ALA A 238 -10.55 -6.90 -14.90
C ALA A 238 -10.73 -5.56 -14.17
N GLU A 239 -11.36 -4.54 -14.75
CA GLU A 239 -11.66 -3.29 -14.06
C GLU A 239 -12.62 -3.51 -12.87
N LEU A 240 -13.66 -4.33 -13.06
CA LEU A 240 -14.56 -4.72 -11.97
C LEU A 240 -13.81 -5.42 -10.83
N TYR A 241 -12.91 -6.35 -11.17
CA TYR A 241 -12.19 -7.18 -10.21
C TYR A 241 -10.98 -6.50 -9.55
N CYS A 242 -10.16 -5.77 -10.31
CA CYS A 242 -8.89 -5.20 -9.85
C CYS A 242 -9.05 -3.81 -9.25
N ILE A 243 -10.02 -3.00 -9.69
CA ILE A 243 -10.13 -1.57 -9.30
C ILE A 243 -11.44 -1.31 -8.57
N ARG A 244 -12.56 -1.56 -9.24
CA ARG A 244 -13.88 -1.11 -8.80
C ARG A 244 -14.41 -1.89 -7.60
N CYS A 245 -13.93 -3.12 -7.36
CA CYS A 245 -14.29 -3.91 -6.18
C CYS A 245 -13.91 -3.21 -4.85
N ILE A 246 -12.89 -2.35 -4.85
CA ILE A 246 -12.47 -1.57 -3.67
C ILE A 246 -12.93 -0.12 -3.79
N LEU A 247 -12.64 0.53 -4.94
CA LEU A 247 -12.79 1.97 -5.05
C LEU A 247 -14.24 2.41 -5.26
N ASP A 248 -15.12 1.62 -5.91
CA ASP A 248 -16.55 1.99 -5.96
C ASP A 248 -17.19 1.98 -4.56
N PRO A 249 -17.01 0.93 -3.72
CA PRO A 249 -17.49 0.96 -2.34
C PRO A 249 -16.87 2.08 -1.50
N ALA A 250 -15.57 2.31 -1.61
CA ALA A 250 -14.89 3.29 -0.78
C ALA A 250 -15.22 4.74 -1.16
N VAL A 251 -15.43 5.04 -2.44
CA VAL A 251 -15.62 6.41 -2.94
C VAL A 251 -17.09 6.74 -3.19
N LYS A 252 -17.86 5.77 -3.71
CA LYS A 252 -19.28 5.94 -4.06
C LYS A 252 -20.22 5.35 -3.01
N GLY A 253 -19.71 4.51 -2.11
CA GLY A 253 -20.53 3.84 -1.09
C GLY A 253 -21.33 2.65 -1.63
N GLU A 254 -20.97 2.12 -2.79
CA GLU A 254 -21.75 1.10 -3.51
C GLU A 254 -20.84 0.01 -4.10
N ILE A 255 -21.20 -1.24 -3.85
CA ILE A 255 -20.56 -2.40 -4.49
C ILE A 255 -21.10 -2.51 -5.93
N PRO A 256 -20.25 -2.68 -6.96
CA PRO A 256 -20.71 -2.81 -8.34
C PRO A 256 -21.67 -3.99 -8.48
N GLN A 257 -22.90 -3.74 -8.93
CA GLN A 257 -23.92 -4.78 -9.04
C GLN A 257 -23.52 -5.85 -10.07
N GLU A 258 -22.86 -5.43 -11.15
CA GLU A 258 -22.32 -6.32 -12.18
C GLU A 258 -21.26 -7.27 -11.61
N LEU A 259 -20.42 -6.81 -10.67
CA LEU A 259 -19.46 -7.68 -10.00
C LEU A 259 -20.17 -8.78 -9.21
N ILE A 260 -21.21 -8.43 -8.45
CA ILE A 260 -22.01 -9.40 -7.68
C ILE A 260 -22.65 -10.44 -8.62
N VAL A 261 -23.22 -10.00 -9.75
CA VAL A 261 -23.80 -10.90 -10.75
C VAL A 261 -22.73 -11.84 -11.31
N LYS A 262 -21.58 -11.33 -11.75
CA LYS A 262 -20.50 -12.18 -12.28
C LYS A 262 -19.98 -13.19 -11.25
N MET A 263 -19.87 -12.78 -9.98
CA MET A 263 -19.46 -13.69 -8.90
C MET A 263 -20.45 -14.85 -8.75
N LYS A 264 -21.76 -14.55 -8.72
CA LYS A 264 -22.81 -15.58 -8.66
C LYS A 264 -22.79 -16.49 -9.88
N ASP A 265 -22.67 -15.93 -11.08
CA ASP A 265 -22.60 -16.70 -12.33
C ASP A 265 -21.36 -17.61 -12.38
N SER A 266 -20.29 -17.21 -11.66
CA SER A 266 -19.07 -18.01 -11.49
C SER A 266 -19.15 -19.01 -10.33
N GLY A 267 -20.32 -19.15 -9.70
CA GLY A 267 -20.56 -20.09 -8.60
C GLY A 267 -20.02 -19.66 -7.24
N LEU A 268 -19.61 -18.39 -7.07
CA LEU A 268 -19.13 -17.87 -5.80
C LEU A 268 -20.27 -17.57 -4.84
N ASP A 269 -20.07 -17.86 -3.56
CA ASP A 269 -20.99 -17.44 -2.51
C ASP A 269 -20.93 -15.92 -2.34
N THR A 270 -22.08 -15.26 -2.42
CA THR A 270 -22.23 -13.82 -2.17
C THR A 270 -23.22 -13.54 -1.03
N SER A 271 -23.59 -14.55 -0.24
CA SER A 271 -24.57 -14.43 0.85
C SER A 271 -24.09 -13.52 1.98
N PHE A 272 -22.77 -13.32 2.09
CA PHE A 272 -22.17 -12.37 3.04
C PHE A 272 -22.42 -10.90 2.67
N ILE A 273 -22.84 -10.59 1.44
CA ILE A 273 -23.18 -9.23 1.01
C ILE A 273 -24.60 -8.92 1.47
N ARG A 274 -24.71 -8.08 2.50
CA ARG A 274 -25.98 -7.78 3.18
C ARG A 274 -26.54 -6.43 2.73
N GLU A 275 -27.86 -6.35 2.56
CA GLU A 275 -28.52 -5.13 2.12
C GLU A 275 -28.46 -4.01 3.17
N GLU A 276 -28.53 -4.36 4.44
CA GLU A 276 -28.43 -3.43 5.57
C GLU A 276 -27.08 -2.71 5.66
N ASP A 277 -26.02 -3.34 5.15
CA ASP A 277 -24.66 -2.80 5.18
C ASP A 277 -24.42 -1.72 4.11
N LYS A 278 -25.31 -1.62 3.10
CA LYS A 278 -25.23 -0.55 2.08
C LYS A 278 -25.24 0.84 2.72
N LYS A 279 -25.97 1.01 3.82
CA LYS A 279 -26.00 2.27 4.56
C LYS A 279 -24.63 2.61 5.17
N ILE A 280 -23.94 1.61 5.71
CA ILE A 280 -22.59 1.77 6.30
C ILE A 280 -21.61 2.27 5.25
N LEU A 281 -21.59 1.64 4.06
CA LEU A 281 -20.72 2.05 2.96
C LEU A 281 -21.00 3.48 2.49
N LYS A 282 -22.28 3.85 2.33
CA LYS A 282 -22.67 5.20 1.91
C LYS A 282 -22.29 6.29 2.92
N GLU A 283 -22.41 6.02 4.21
CA GLU A 283 -22.05 6.99 5.26
C GLU A 283 -20.53 7.13 5.43
N GLY A 284 -19.78 6.07 5.11
CA GLY A 284 -18.35 5.95 5.30
C GLY A 284 -17.47 6.18 4.08
N ILE A 285 -17.93 6.90 3.05
CA ILE A 285 -17.11 7.19 1.86
C ILE A 285 -15.84 7.97 2.21
N VAL A 286 -14.72 7.70 1.54
CA VAL A 286 -13.43 8.36 1.81
C VAL A 286 -13.32 9.77 1.21
N ASP A 287 -12.39 10.56 1.75
CA ASP A 287 -12.11 11.92 1.27
C ASP A 287 -11.04 11.96 0.16
N PHE A 288 -10.23 10.90 0.02
CA PHE A 288 -9.20 10.79 -1.01
C PHE A 288 -8.88 9.32 -1.36
N ILE A 289 -8.29 9.13 -2.54
CA ILE A 289 -7.72 7.84 -2.97
C ILE A 289 -6.21 7.88 -2.76
N GLY A 290 -5.70 6.92 -2.02
CA GLY A 290 -4.28 6.58 -2.05
C GLY A 290 -4.03 5.55 -3.14
N LEU A 291 -3.06 5.82 -4.00
CA LEU A 291 -2.68 4.94 -5.10
C LEU A 291 -1.27 4.42 -4.86
N ASN A 292 -1.16 3.12 -4.61
CA ASN A 292 0.09 2.39 -4.73
C ASN A 292 0.21 1.92 -6.18
N PHE A 293 1.30 2.28 -6.88
CA PHE A 293 1.41 2.04 -8.30
C PHE A 293 2.83 1.68 -8.72
N TYR A 294 2.95 0.59 -9.46
CA TYR A 294 4.23 0.10 -10.00
C TYR A 294 4.14 -0.25 -11.48
N LEU A 295 3.01 -0.81 -11.91
CA LEU A 295 2.75 -1.17 -13.30
C LEU A 295 1.24 -1.18 -13.57
N ARG A 296 0.89 -1.19 -14.85
CA ARG A 296 -0.48 -1.45 -15.33
C ARG A 296 -0.87 -2.92 -15.17
N GLU A 297 -2.16 -3.18 -15.06
CA GLU A 297 -2.73 -4.51 -15.28
C GLU A 297 -2.99 -4.71 -16.78
N LEU A 298 -2.10 -5.43 -17.47
CA LEU A 298 -2.28 -5.78 -18.87
C LEU A 298 -3.05 -7.10 -18.98
N VAL A 299 -4.17 -7.13 -19.73
CA VAL A 299 -5.07 -8.29 -19.75
C VAL A 299 -5.50 -8.73 -21.16
N LYS A 300 -5.87 -10.01 -21.25
CA LYS A 300 -6.45 -10.67 -22.43
C LYS A 300 -7.64 -11.57 -22.06
N PRO A 301 -8.44 -12.03 -23.04
CA PRO A 301 -9.50 -13.00 -22.79
C PRO A 301 -8.99 -14.31 -22.19
N CYS A 302 -9.77 -14.92 -21.29
CA CYS A 302 -9.45 -16.20 -20.65
C CYS A 302 -10.63 -17.18 -20.81
N MET A 303 -11.00 -17.50 -22.05
CA MET A 303 -12.13 -18.41 -22.32
C MET A 303 -11.72 -19.89 -22.24
N ASP A 304 -10.54 -20.24 -22.72
CA ASP A 304 -10.03 -21.63 -22.72
C ASP A 304 -8.97 -21.88 -21.62
N GLY A 305 -8.67 -20.86 -20.81
CA GLY A 305 -7.68 -20.93 -19.74
C GLY A 305 -8.26 -21.49 -18.43
N VAL A 306 -7.38 -21.90 -17.52
CA VAL A 306 -7.75 -22.28 -16.14
C VAL A 306 -7.56 -21.09 -15.20
N THR A 307 -8.38 -21.03 -14.15
CA THR A 307 -8.17 -20.08 -13.05
C THR A 307 -6.85 -20.40 -12.35
N LYS A 308 -5.97 -19.41 -12.24
CA LYS A 308 -4.62 -19.54 -11.69
C LYS A 308 -4.13 -18.20 -11.15
N MET A 309 -3.41 -18.25 -10.02
CA MET A 309 -2.59 -17.14 -9.52
C MET A 309 -1.13 -17.53 -9.49
N SER A 310 -0.23 -16.59 -9.80
CA SER A 310 1.21 -16.81 -9.70
C SER A 310 1.95 -15.55 -9.26
N MET A 311 2.97 -15.73 -8.41
CA MET A 311 3.79 -14.65 -7.85
C MET A 311 5.27 -15.02 -7.93
N ASN A 312 6.14 -14.08 -8.32
CA ASN A 312 7.59 -14.29 -8.33
C ASN A 312 8.24 -13.81 -7.02
N ASN A 313 8.42 -14.73 -6.07
CA ASN A 313 9.06 -14.45 -4.77
C ASN A 313 10.60 -14.61 -4.78
N LYS A 314 11.23 -14.97 -5.91
CA LYS A 314 12.67 -15.29 -5.99
C LYS A 314 13.48 -14.42 -6.95
N GLY A 315 12.84 -13.54 -7.73
CA GLY A 315 13.53 -12.64 -8.67
C GLY A 315 14.18 -13.40 -9.83
N LYS A 316 15.43 -13.07 -10.18
CA LYS A 316 16.19 -13.61 -11.34
C LYS A 316 16.34 -15.14 -11.38
N GLY A 317 16.04 -15.85 -10.30
CA GLY A 317 16.11 -17.32 -10.20
C GLY A 317 14.79 -18.07 -10.43
N SER A 318 13.77 -17.42 -11.00
CA SER A 318 12.43 -17.98 -11.17
C SER A 318 11.91 -17.77 -12.58
N ASP A 319 11.40 -18.84 -13.20
CA ASP A 319 10.67 -18.80 -14.48
C ASP A 319 9.18 -18.45 -14.31
N VAL A 320 8.73 -18.20 -13.07
CA VAL A 320 7.34 -17.84 -12.79
C VAL A 320 7.06 -16.42 -13.28
N MET A 321 6.17 -16.32 -14.27
CA MET A 321 5.54 -15.05 -14.63
C MET A 321 4.45 -14.72 -13.59
N GLU A 322 4.57 -13.57 -12.94
CA GLU A 322 3.51 -13.04 -12.07
C GLU A 322 2.25 -12.77 -12.89
N GLY A 323 1.08 -13.11 -12.35
CA GLY A 323 -0.17 -12.85 -13.04
C GLY A 323 -1.39 -13.53 -12.45
N THR A 324 -2.55 -13.07 -12.89
CA THR A 324 -3.88 -13.50 -12.50
C THR A 324 -4.63 -13.98 -13.74
N SER A 325 -5.14 -15.21 -13.68
CA SER A 325 -6.08 -15.75 -14.65
C SER A 325 -7.35 -16.18 -13.93
N ILE A 326 -8.50 -15.68 -14.40
CA ILE A 326 -9.82 -16.09 -13.92
C ILE A 326 -10.60 -16.57 -15.14
N HIS A 327 -10.89 -17.88 -15.17
CA HIS A 327 -11.61 -18.51 -16.27
C HIS A 327 -12.94 -17.78 -16.54
N GLY A 328 -13.21 -17.47 -17.81
CA GLY A 328 -14.40 -16.74 -18.26
C GLY A 328 -14.37 -15.23 -17.98
N TRP A 329 -13.31 -14.69 -17.39
CA TRP A 329 -13.19 -13.26 -17.06
C TRP A 329 -12.06 -12.60 -17.84
N PHE A 330 -10.81 -12.89 -17.47
CA PHE A 330 -9.59 -12.34 -18.08
C PHE A 330 -8.36 -13.14 -17.61
N ALA A 331 -7.24 -12.94 -18.30
CA ALA A 331 -5.92 -13.40 -17.88
C ALA A 331 -4.92 -12.25 -18.04
N SER A 332 -3.91 -12.20 -17.16
CA SER A 332 -2.76 -11.33 -17.37
C SER A 332 -2.12 -11.63 -18.72
N ASP A 333 -1.82 -10.56 -19.44
CA ASP A 333 -1.12 -10.60 -20.72
C ASP A 333 0.33 -10.12 -20.57
N ASN A 334 1.11 -10.24 -21.63
CA ASN A 334 2.51 -9.89 -21.62
C ASN A 334 2.88 -9.10 -22.88
N ASP A 335 3.30 -7.85 -22.69
CA ASP A 335 3.90 -7.05 -23.77
C ASP A 335 5.37 -7.46 -23.97
N PRO A 336 5.75 -8.10 -25.09
CA PRO A 336 7.13 -8.53 -25.31
C PRO A 336 8.08 -7.36 -25.59
N TRP A 337 7.56 -6.15 -25.83
CA TRP A 337 8.35 -4.97 -26.19
C TRP A 337 8.60 -4.02 -25.03
N THR A 338 7.89 -4.21 -23.91
CA THR A 338 8.05 -3.39 -22.72
C THR A 338 9.23 -3.89 -21.88
N GLU A 339 10.08 -2.97 -21.44
CA GLU A 339 11.21 -3.25 -20.55
C GLU A 339 10.72 -3.93 -19.27
N LYS A 340 11.49 -4.90 -18.74
CA LYS A 340 11.19 -5.58 -17.48
C LYS A 340 12.36 -5.47 -16.51
N ASN A 341 12.04 -5.31 -15.24
CA ASN A 341 13.03 -5.30 -14.17
C ASN A 341 13.49 -6.71 -13.78
N HIS A 342 14.37 -6.80 -12.78
CA HIS A 342 14.94 -8.06 -12.29
C HIS A 342 13.93 -9.07 -11.70
N TRP A 343 12.69 -8.65 -11.45
CA TRP A 343 11.58 -9.51 -10.98
C TRP A 343 10.58 -9.80 -12.10
N GLY A 344 10.86 -9.42 -13.35
CA GLY A 344 9.97 -9.65 -14.48
C GLY A 344 8.79 -8.69 -14.57
N ARG A 345 8.76 -7.64 -13.73
CA ARG A 345 7.70 -6.62 -13.74
C ARG A 345 7.98 -5.56 -14.79
N GLU A 346 6.93 -5.09 -15.47
CA GLU A 346 7.03 -4.04 -16.49
C GLU A 346 7.61 -2.73 -15.92
N VAL A 347 8.45 -2.09 -16.72
CA VAL A 347 8.92 -0.72 -16.53
C VAL A 347 8.27 0.13 -17.61
N HIS A 348 7.05 0.61 -17.31
CA HIS A 348 6.25 1.42 -18.24
C HIS A 348 5.74 2.69 -17.57
N PRO A 349 6.56 3.74 -17.42
CA PRO A 349 6.21 4.91 -16.61
C PRO A 349 4.94 5.67 -17.04
N LYS A 350 4.61 5.62 -18.34
CA LYS A 350 3.39 6.25 -18.87
C LYS A 350 2.12 5.67 -18.24
N SER A 351 2.13 4.41 -17.79
CA SER A 351 0.94 3.80 -17.17
C SER A 351 0.48 4.53 -15.91
N LEU A 352 1.35 5.25 -15.20
CA LEU A 352 0.91 6.08 -14.08
C LEU A 352 0.06 7.27 -14.53
N TYR A 353 0.37 7.88 -15.68
CA TYR A 353 -0.49 8.90 -16.27
C TYR A 353 -1.86 8.31 -16.66
N ASP A 354 -1.86 7.12 -17.28
CA ASP A 354 -3.10 6.46 -17.70
C ASP A 354 -3.95 6.07 -16.48
N ALA A 355 -3.32 5.56 -15.41
CA ALA A 355 -3.96 5.25 -14.15
C ALA A 355 -4.60 6.48 -13.49
N LEU A 356 -3.84 7.56 -13.36
CA LEU A 356 -4.32 8.80 -12.75
C LEU A 356 -5.49 9.41 -13.54
N THR A 357 -5.39 9.40 -14.87
CA THR A 357 -6.45 9.90 -15.76
C THR A 357 -7.69 9.01 -15.73
N TYR A 358 -7.51 7.68 -15.65
CA TYR A 358 -8.60 6.73 -15.48
C TYR A 358 -9.34 6.96 -14.17
N LEU A 359 -8.62 7.07 -13.05
CA LEU A 359 -9.21 7.30 -11.73
C LEU A 359 -9.92 8.65 -11.63
N ASP A 360 -9.36 9.73 -12.18
CA ASP A 360 -10.03 11.04 -12.20
C ASP A 360 -11.30 11.02 -13.05
N ARG A 361 -11.32 10.27 -14.16
CA ARG A 361 -12.56 10.07 -14.95
C ARG A 361 -13.61 9.27 -14.16
N LEU A 362 -13.19 8.24 -13.44
CA LEU A 362 -14.10 7.35 -12.72
C LEU A 362 -14.63 7.97 -11.41
N TYR A 363 -13.80 8.82 -10.78
CA TYR A 363 -14.07 9.50 -9.51
C TYR A 363 -13.70 10.99 -9.62
N PRO A 364 -14.46 11.79 -10.40
CA PRO A 364 -14.11 13.19 -10.66
C PRO A 364 -13.93 14.00 -9.39
N GLN A 365 -12.88 14.83 -9.37
CA GLN A 365 -12.53 15.75 -8.27
C GLN A 365 -12.07 15.08 -6.97
N VAL A 366 -12.10 13.75 -6.85
CA VAL A 366 -11.56 13.07 -5.67
C VAL A 366 -10.04 13.22 -5.66
N PRO A 367 -9.44 13.81 -4.60
CA PRO A 367 -8.00 13.94 -4.49
C PRO A 367 -7.29 12.58 -4.58
N ILE A 368 -6.19 12.53 -5.32
CA ILE A 368 -5.33 11.34 -5.42
C ILE A 368 -3.96 11.66 -4.83
N TYR A 369 -3.49 10.78 -3.94
CA TYR A 369 -2.10 10.76 -3.49
C TYR A 369 -1.45 9.50 -4.08
N VAL A 370 -0.32 9.63 -4.77
CA VAL A 370 0.49 8.46 -5.15
C VAL A 370 1.22 8.05 -3.88
N THR A 371 0.64 7.12 -3.13
CA THR A 371 1.07 6.75 -1.79
C THR A 371 2.24 5.78 -1.80
N GLU A 372 2.49 5.10 -2.92
CA GLU A 372 3.65 4.24 -3.10
C GLU A 372 4.00 4.14 -4.58
N ASN A 373 5.22 4.52 -4.94
CA ASN A 373 5.84 4.22 -6.23
C ASN A 373 7.36 4.19 -6.04
N GLY A 374 8.03 3.24 -6.68
CA GLY A 374 9.45 3.06 -6.49
C GLY A 374 10.02 1.97 -7.38
N HIS A 375 11.32 1.72 -7.27
CA HIS A 375 12.01 0.68 -8.01
C HIS A 375 13.00 -0.06 -7.13
N ALA A 376 12.90 -1.38 -7.16
CA ALA A 376 13.76 -2.25 -6.38
C ALA A 376 15.03 -2.62 -7.15
N LEU A 377 16.16 -2.65 -6.47
CA LEU A 377 17.45 -3.07 -7.01
C LEU A 377 18.17 -4.01 -6.04
N TYR A 378 19.20 -4.68 -6.55
CA TYR A 378 20.24 -5.27 -5.72
C TYR A 378 21.34 -4.21 -5.57
N ASP A 379 21.19 -3.30 -4.61
CA ASP A 379 22.17 -2.23 -4.39
C ASP A 379 23.47 -2.80 -3.77
N GLU A 380 24.62 -2.36 -4.29
CA GLU A 380 25.97 -2.77 -3.82
C GLU A 380 26.69 -1.59 -3.17
N LEU A 381 27.29 -1.82 -2.00
CA LEU A 381 28.09 -0.83 -1.28
C LEU A 381 29.50 -0.75 -1.86
N GLU A 382 29.75 0.29 -2.66
CA GLU A 382 31.03 0.50 -3.34
C GLU A 382 31.78 1.66 -2.67
N LYS A 383 32.87 1.35 -1.96
CA LYS A 383 33.71 2.36 -1.27
C LYS A 383 32.92 3.30 -0.33
N GLY A 384 31.83 2.81 0.26
CA GLY A 384 30.99 3.58 1.18
C GLY A 384 29.83 4.33 0.50
N GLU A 385 29.64 4.18 -0.81
CA GLU A 385 28.60 4.83 -1.59
C GLU A 385 27.70 3.78 -2.30
N ILE A 386 26.51 4.21 -2.73
CA ILE A 386 25.53 3.39 -3.44
C ILE A 386 25.10 4.10 -4.72
N HIS A 387 25.43 3.51 -5.87
CA HIS A 387 25.16 4.09 -7.18
C HIS A 387 23.91 3.48 -7.84
N ASP A 388 22.73 3.99 -7.48
CA ASP A 388 21.43 3.45 -7.89
C ASP A 388 20.79 4.23 -9.06
N ILE A 389 21.57 4.51 -10.10
CA ILE A 389 21.16 5.33 -11.25
C ILE A 389 19.93 4.76 -11.99
N GLU A 390 19.75 3.44 -11.99
CA GLU A 390 18.55 2.81 -12.56
C GLU A 390 17.27 3.22 -11.82
N ARG A 391 17.31 3.29 -10.48
CA ARG A 391 16.18 3.74 -9.64
C ARG A 391 15.81 5.17 -9.99
N ILE A 392 16.82 6.04 -10.12
CA ILE A 392 16.63 7.44 -10.54
C ILE A 392 15.93 7.52 -11.90
N ARG A 393 16.45 6.83 -12.93
CA ARG A 393 15.88 6.86 -14.30
C ARG A 393 14.41 6.45 -14.31
N ILE A 394 14.09 5.34 -13.65
CA ILE A 394 12.74 4.75 -13.69
C ILE A 394 11.76 5.63 -12.92
N VAL A 395 12.11 6.03 -11.69
CA VAL A 395 11.21 6.84 -10.87
C VAL A 395 11.02 8.23 -11.47
N GLN A 396 12.07 8.85 -12.02
CA GLN A 396 11.92 10.11 -12.74
C GLN A 396 10.91 10.01 -13.88
N GLY A 397 10.93 8.91 -14.65
CA GLY A 397 9.95 8.67 -15.69
C GLY A 397 8.51 8.64 -15.17
N PHE A 398 8.27 8.02 -14.01
CA PHE A 398 6.95 7.99 -13.39
C PHE A 398 6.53 9.38 -12.91
N LEU A 399 7.43 10.11 -12.26
CA LEU A 399 7.18 11.47 -11.79
C LEU A 399 6.86 12.43 -12.93
N ASP A 400 7.58 12.34 -14.05
CA ASP A 400 7.34 13.18 -15.22
C ASP A 400 5.92 12.98 -15.76
N TRP A 401 5.46 11.73 -15.89
CA TRP A 401 4.10 11.40 -16.34
C TRP A 401 3.03 11.76 -15.32
N MET A 402 3.28 11.59 -14.02
CA MET A 402 2.39 12.06 -12.96
C MET A 402 2.21 13.58 -13.03
N LEU A 403 3.30 14.34 -13.22
CA LEU A 403 3.24 15.79 -13.34
C LEU A 403 2.55 16.22 -14.65
N GLN A 404 2.66 15.45 -15.73
CA GLN A 404 1.83 15.70 -16.93
C GLN A 404 0.34 15.51 -16.64
N ALA A 405 -0.07 14.44 -15.93
CA ALA A 405 -1.47 14.23 -15.54
C ALA A 405 -1.98 15.39 -14.68
N LYS A 406 -1.19 15.80 -13.68
CA LYS A 406 -1.49 16.96 -12.82
C LYS A 406 -1.64 18.25 -13.63
N LYS A 407 -0.74 18.50 -14.59
CA LYS A 407 -0.79 19.69 -15.48
C LYS A 407 -2.07 19.71 -16.32
N GLN A 408 -2.60 18.53 -16.67
CA GLN A 408 -3.85 18.39 -17.44
C GLN A 408 -5.12 18.42 -16.58
N GLY A 409 -4.99 18.62 -15.27
CA GLY A 409 -6.13 18.87 -14.37
C GLY A 409 -6.50 17.73 -13.42
N VAL A 410 -5.83 16.58 -13.52
CA VAL A 410 -6.03 15.48 -12.55
C VAL A 410 -5.69 15.98 -11.14
N ASN A 411 -6.56 15.70 -10.16
CA ASN A 411 -6.45 16.20 -8.79
C ASN A 411 -5.37 15.48 -7.94
N VAL A 412 -4.13 15.41 -8.43
CA VAL A 412 -2.99 14.80 -7.71
C VAL A 412 -2.45 15.76 -6.66
N LYS A 413 -2.38 15.30 -5.41
CA LYS A 413 -2.03 16.09 -4.23
C LYS A 413 -0.67 15.76 -3.61
N GLY A 414 -0.12 14.58 -3.89
CA GLY A 414 1.19 14.21 -3.37
C GLY A 414 1.75 12.94 -3.96
N TYR A 415 3.04 12.72 -3.70
CA TYR A 415 3.81 11.56 -4.12
C TYR A 415 4.67 11.08 -2.95
N TYR A 416 4.67 9.77 -2.72
CA TYR A 416 5.46 9.10 -1.70
C TYR A 416 6.32 8.01 -2.35
N MET A 417 7.64 8.24 -2.32
CA MET A 417 8.63 7.26 -2.76
C MET A 417 8.56 5.99 -1.89
N TRP A 418 8.51 4.83 -2.54
CA TRP A 418 8.80 3.55 -1.88
C TRP A 418 10.27 3.20 -2.08
N SER A 419 11.12 3.36 -1.07
CA SER A 419 10.83 3.65 0.35
C SER A 419 11.75 4.73 0.94
N THR A 420 11.47 5.16 2.17
CA THR A 420 12.35 6.10 2.91
C THR A 420 13.76 5.52 3.05
N MET A 421 13.84 4.31 3.56
CA MET A 421 15.06 3.53 3.75
C MET A 421 14.86 2.10 3.27
N ASP A 422 15.94 1.36 3.09
CA ASP A 422 15.86 -0.08 2.86
C ASP A 422 15.17 -0.75 4.04
N LEU A 423 14.30 -1.71 3.73
CA LEU A 423 13.37 -2.31 4.67
C LEU A 423 13.18 -3.79 4.38
N TYR A 424 12.65 -4.51 5.37
CA TYR A 424 12.28 -5.91 5.23
C TYR A 424 11.20 -6.08 4.17
N SER A 425 11.41 -6.96 3.19
CA SER A 425 10.36 -7.36 2.25
C SER A 425 9.66 -8.63 2.72
N TRP A 426 8.33 -8.57 2.85
CA TRP A 426 7.44 -9.60 3.42
C TRP A 426 7.87 -11.06 3.25
N VAL A 427 8.18 -11.49 2.02
CA VAL A 427 8.63 -12.85 1.70
C VAL A 427 9.94 -12.87 0.88
N ASN A 428 10.57 -11.71 0.64
CA ASN A 428 11.81 -11.59 -0.14
C ASN A 428 13.03 -11.18 0.70
N GLY A 429 12.85 -10.87 1.99
CA GLY A 429 13.94 -10.45 2.87
C GLY A 429 14.55 -9.10 2.50
N TYR A 430 15.85 -8.97 2.75
CA TYR A 430 16.56 -7.68 2.69
C TYR A 430 17.33 -7.41 1.38
N LYS A 431 17.45 -8.43 0.50
CA LYS A 431 18.24 -8.29 -0.74
C LYS A 431 17.57 -7.40 -1.78
N LYS A 432 16.24 -7.29 -1.74
CA LYS A 432 15.45 -6.46 -2.64
C LYS A 432 15.29 -5.07 -2.01
N ARG A 433 16.15 -4.14 -2.41
CA ARG A 433 16.29 -2.83 -1.77
C ARG A 433 15.48 -1.76 -2.51
N TYR A 434 14.78 -0.91 -1.78
CA TYR A 434 13.86 0.11 -2.31
C TYR A 434 14.19 1.52 -1.82
N GLY A 435 14.94 1.66 -0.73
CA GLY A 435 15.09 2.90 0.00
C GLY A 435 15.86 3.96 -0.77
N LEU A 436 15.58 5.23 -0.47
CA LEU A 436 16.50 6.34 -0.75
C LEU A 436 17.74 6.27 0.15
N VAL A 437 17.59 5.69 1.34
CA VAL A 437 18.68 5.45 2.30
C VAL A 437 18.97 3.95 2.36
N TYR A 438 20.23 3.58 2.12
CA TYR A 438 20.72 2.23 2.31
C TYR A 438 20.84 1.93 3.80
N ILE A 439 20.39 0.74 4.20
CA ILE A 439 20.61 0.20 5.53
C ILE A 439 21.67 -0.90 5.44
N ASP A 440 22.78 -0.69 6.13
CA ASP A 440 23.80 -1.71 6.35
C ASP A 440 23.36 -2.63 7.48
N PHE A 441 22.69 -3.74 7.12
CA PHE A 441 22.20 -4.73 8.07
C PHE A 441 23.33 -5.50 8.76
N ASP A 442 24.56 -5.45 8.23
CA ASP A 442 25.74 -6.09 8.82
C ASP A 442 26.52 -5.15 9.76
N ASP A 443 26.27 -3.84 9.70
CA ASP A 443 26.88 -2.79 10.55
C ASP A 443 25.81 -2.01 11.34
N ASN A 444 25.13 -2.70 12.26
CA ASN A 444 24.17 -2.11 13.21
C ASN A 444 23.13 -1.18 12.54
N CYS A 445 22.58 -1.63 11.40
CA CYS A 445 21.59 -0.88 10.62
C CYS A 445 22.04 0.55 10.27
N LYS A 446 23.33 0.76 9.99
CA LYS A 446 23.84 2.09 9.64
C LYS A 446 23.16 2.65 8.37
N ARG A 447 22.78 3.93 8.43
CA ARG A 447 22.15 4.67 7.32
C ARG A 447 23.21 5.25 6.38
N ILE A 448 23.07 5.00 5.08
CA ILE A 448 23.93 5.55 4.03
C ILE A 448 23.04 6.13 2.93
N ALA A 449 23.11 7.45 2.69
CA ALA A 449 22.35 8.09 1.61
C ALA A 449 22.81 7.57 0.24
N LYS A 450 21.87 7.13 -0.61
CA LYS A 450 22.16 6.69 -1.98
C LYS A 450 22.20 7.88 -2.95
N ASP A 451 22.67 7.67 -4.17
CA ASP A 451 22.59 8.70 -5.22
C ASP A 451 21.15 9.20 -5.43
N SER A 452 20.16 8.31 -5.35
CA SER A 452 18.73 8.65 -5.44
C SER A 452 18.24 9.58 -4.33
N PHE A 453 18.81 9.52 -3.11
CA PHE A 453 18.48 10.47 -2.03
C PHE A 453 18.82 11.90 -2.45
N TYR A 454 20.04 12.11 -2.95
CA TYR A 454 20.50 13.42 -3.38
C TYR A 454 19.77 13.90 -4.65
N TRP A 455 19.43 12.98 -5.56
CA TRP A 455 18.60 13.30 -6.71
C TRP A 455 17.20 13.74 -6.31
N TYR A 456 16.52 13.01 -5.42
CA TYR A 456 15.15 13.34 -5.00
C TYR A 456 15.10 14.68 -4.28
N LYS A 457 16.11 14.96 -3.44
CA LYS A 457 16.32 16.28 -2.83
C LYS A 457 16.33 17.41 -3.87
N ARG A 458 17.18 17.31 -4.89
CA ARG A 458 17.28 18.31 -5.96
C ARG A 458 15.99 18.40 -6.79
N TYR A 459 15.36 17.25 -7.05
CA TYR A 459 14.11 17.19 -7.80
C TYR A 459 12.99 17.99 -7.11
N ILE A 460 12.85 17.84 -5.79
CA ILE A 460 11.88 18.58 -4.98
C ILE A 460 12.21 20.08 -4.99
N GLU A 461 13.48 20.46 -4.78
CA GLU A 461 13.93 21.86 -4.86
C GLU A 461 13.58 22.49 -6.21
N ASP A 462 13.84 21.78 -7.31
CA ASP A 462 13.54 22.22 -8.68
C ASP A 462 12.04 22.38 -8.92
N TYR A 463 11.23 21.47 -8.39
CA TYR A 463 9.77 21.59 -8.45
C TYR A 463 9.27 22.81 -7.69
N GLN A 464 9.73 23.00 -6.44
CA GLN A 464 9.31 24.12 -5.59
C GLN A 464 9.69 25.47 -6.22
N ARG A 465 10.91 25.60 -6.76
CA ARG A 465 11.34 26.80 -7.49
C ARG A 465 10.45 27.13 -8.69
N ARG A 466 10.04 26.10 -9.45
CA ARG A 466 9.13 26.26 -10.60
C ARG A 466 7.74 26.71 -10.18
N GLU A 467 7.18 26.16 -9.10
CA GLU A 467 5.86 26.57 -8.59
C GLU A 467 5.87 28.01 -8.05
N THR A 468 6.94 28.46 -7.39
CA THR A 468 7.05 29.85 -6.89
C THR A 468 7.24 30.86 -8.02
N ALA A 469 7.92 30.50 -9.11
CA ALA A 469 8.15 31.41 -10.25
C ALA A 469 6.89 31.68 -11.11
N VAL A 470 5.81 30.91 -10.91
CA VAL A 470 4.54 31.04 -11.64
C VAL A 470 3.53 31.92 -10.89
N ILE A 471 3.86 32.34 -9.66
CA ILE A 471 3.12 33.29 -8.82
C ILE A 471 3.77 34.67 -8.95
#